data_AF-A0A183M7N8-F1
#
_entry.id   AF-A0A183M7N8-F1
#
_cell.length_a   1.000
_cell.length_b   1.000
_cell.length_c   1.000
_cell.angle_alpha   90.00
_cell.angle_beta   90.00
_cell.angle_gamma   90.00
#
_symmetry.space_group_name_H-M   'P 1'
#
loop_
_entity.id
_entity.type
_entity.pdbx_description
1 polymer ?
#
loop_
_entity_poly.entity_id
_entity_poly.type
_entity_poly.pdbx_seq_one_letter_code
_entity_poly.pdbx_strand_id
1 'polypeptide(L)'
;MDGIVTYESSSSDDDISKQDTAPTQLLKSSLIKSIDVAPVVEHKDEFLSLVPVDPQSHELIHNPTYEELFAPSFGPVNPFKSEKQLAPKNTLTGYVEEAHVNKFAFENQHRTFMTYGYAADPSVEGGADRRLVGETESMTENEGEVDLNICTYPFFKYSLTYPTNTSIKCL
;
A
#
# COMPACT_ATOMS: atom_id res chain seq x y z
N MET A 1 16.36 19.17 77.25
CA MET A 1 16.75 19.05 75.84
C MET A 1 15.52 19.38 75.02
N ASP A 2 15.68 20.40 74.18
CA ASP A 2 14.91 20.79 72.99
C ASP A 2 13.45 21.19 73.15
N GLY A 3 13.27 22.47 73.49
CA GLY A 3 12.03 23.22 73.26
C GLY A 3 11.88 23.52 71.76
N ILE A 4 10.80 23.01 71.17
CA ILE A 4 10.40 23.32 69.80
C ILE A 4 9.85 24.75 69.77
N VAL A 5 10.58 25.65 69.10
CA VAL A 5 10.09 26.99 68.76
C VAL A 5 9.41 26.89 67.40
N THR A 6 8.09 27.05 67.38
CA THR A 6 7.29 27.18 66.16
C THR A 6 7.37 28.61 65.65
N TYR A 7 8.01 28.81 64.50
CA TYR A 7 7.95 30.07 63.77
C TYR A 7 6.76 30.00 62.81
N GLU A 8 5.64 30.62 63.19
CA GLU A 8 4.64 31.05 62.22
C GLU A 8 5.14 32.35 61.60
N SER A 9 5.85 32.24 60.48
CA SER A 9 6.12 33.38 59.62
C SER A 9 4.90 33.66 58.76
N SER A 10 4.01 34.48 59.28
CA SER A 10 3.05 35.25 58.49
C SER A 10 3.84 36.29 57.67
N SER A 11 3.83 36.17 56.35
CA SER A 11 4.30 37.23 55.45
C SER A 11 3.35 37.34 54.28
N SER A 12 2.78 38.53 54.17
CA SER A 12 1.67 38.97 53.33
C SER A 12 1.81 38.67 51.84
N ASP A 13 0.64 38.44 51.24
CA ASP A 13 0.37 38.56 49.82
C ASP A 13 0.63 40.00 49.35
N ASP A 14 1.52 40.16 48.37
CA ASP A 14 1.62 41.35 47.52
C ASP A 14 1.75 40.89 46.06
N ASP A 15 0.68 41.11 45.28
CA ASP A 15 0.63 40.98 43.83
C ASP A 15 1.65 41.91 43.17
N ILE A 16 2.70 41.35 42.55
CA ILE A 16 3.53 42.07 41.58
C ILE A 16 3.65 41.27 40.28
N SER A 17 2.90 41.76 39.30
CA SER A 17 3.06 41.49 37.88
C SER A 17 4.38 42.09 37.41
N LYS A 18 5.38 41.24 37.13
CA LYS A 18 6.58 41.61 36.37
C LYS A 18 6.72 40.72 35.15
N GLN A 19 6.25 41.27 34.03
CA GLN A 19 6.62 40.86 32.70
C GLN A 19 8.07 41.27 32.44
N ASP A 20 9.03 40.40 32.75
CA ASP A 20 10.38 40.53 32.20
C ASP A 20 10.46 39.70 30.90
N THR A 21 10.04 40.33 29.81
CA THR A 21 10.26 39.81 28.46
C THR A 21 11.72 40.07 28.08
N ALA A 22 12.57 39.06 28.28
CA ALA A 22 13.91 39.07 27.72
C ALA A 22 13.85 39.24 26.18
N PRO A 23 14.73 40.05 25.55
CA PRO A 23 14.75 40.20 24.10
C PRO A 23 15.50 39.01 23.48
N THR A 24 14.92 37.81 23.50
CA THR A 24 15.51 36.62 22.86
C THR A 24 15.28 36.57 21.34
N GLN A 25 14.69 37.61 20.74
CA GLN A 25 14.40 37.62 19.31
C GLN A 25 15.57 38.08 18.40
N LEU A 26 16.78 38.25 18.93
CA LEU A 26 17.87 38.89 18.18
C LEU A 26 18.97 37.97 17.63
N LEU A 27 18.77 36.65 17.58
CA LEU A 27 19.72 35.71 16.96
C LEU A 27 19.06 34.62 16.11
N LYS A 28 18.02 34.96 15.36
CA LYS A 28 17.53 34.11 14.24
C LYS A 28 18.10 34.61 12.92
N SER A 29 19.42 34.72 12.81
CA SER A 29 20.08 34.90 11.52
C SER A 29 20.04 33.56 10.77
N SER A 30 19.43 33.52 9.59
CA SER A 30 19.35 32.33 8.72
C SER A 30 20.72 31.78 8.27
N LEU A 31 21.81 32.50 8.55
CA LEU A 31 23.19 32.08 8.27
C LEU A 31 23.82 31.19 9.36
N ILE A 32 23.27 31.17 10.58
CA ILE A 32 23.80 30.35 11.68
C ILE A 32 22.84 29.18 11.87
N LYS A 33 23.33 27.96 11.64
CA LYS A 33 22.56 26.73 11.92
C LYS A 33 22.35 26.67 13.44
N SER A 34 21.16 27.00 13.91
CA SER A 34 20.78 26.83 15.32
C SER A 34 20.80 25.33 15.62
N ILE A 35 21.78 24.90 16.41
CA ILE A 35 21.88 23.51 16.87
C ILE A 35 20.95 23.38 18.07
N ASP A 36 19.93 22.54 17.93
CA ASP A 36 19.14 22.09 19.06
C ASP A 36 20.02 21.13 19.89
N VAL A 37 20.34 21.54 21.11
CA VAL A 37 21.27 20.81 21.99
C VAL A 37 20.56 19.63 22.67
N ALA A 38 19.23 19.64 22.72
CA ALA A 38 18.43 18.63 23.40
C ALA A 38 17.12 18.39 22.65
N PRO A 39 17.12 17.58 21.57
CA PRO A 39 15.88 17.17 20.95
C PRO A 39 15.00 16.43 21.95
N VAL A 40 13.68 16.53 21.78
CA VAL A 40 12.70 15.82 22.61
C VAL A 40 13.02 14.32 22.57
N VAL A 41 13.33 13.78 23.75
CA VAL A 41 13.59 12.35 23.93
C VAL A 41 12.24 11.69 24.17
N GLU A 42 11.69 11.05 23.15
CA GLU A 42 10.45 10.29 23.31
C GLU A 42 10.70 9.02 24.13
N HIS A 43 9.76 8.72 25.02
CA HIS A 43 9.84 7.54 25.88
C HIS A 43 9.48 6.29 25.08
N LYS A 44 10.27 5.22 25.25
CA LYS A 44 10.06 3.94 24.54
C LYS A 44 8.71 3.29 24.87
N ASP A 45 8.07 3.70 25.96
CA ASP A 45 6.82 3.10 26.44
C ASP A 45 5.64 3.31 25.47
N GLU A 46 5.64 4.41 24.72
CA GLU A 46 4.64 4.67 23.67
C GLU A 46 4.86 3.74 22.45
N PHE A 47 6.12 3.45 22.09
CA PHE A 47 6.48 2.54 21.00
C PHE A 47 6.16 1.07 21.30
N LEU A 48 6.19 0.67 22.58
CA LEU A 48 5.88 -0.70 23.01
C LEU A 48 4.37 -1.01 22.99
N SER A 49 3.53 0.02 22.90
CA SER A 49 2.07 -0.15 22.79
C SER A 49 1.62 -0.56 21.39
N LEU A 50 2.42 -0.24 20.37
CA LEU A 50 2.19 -0.66 19.00
C LEU A 50 2.75 -2.08 18.84
N VAL A 51 1.93 -2.99 18.32
CA VAL A 51 2.39 -4.33 17.91
C VAL A 51 2.82 -4.21 16.45
N PRO A 52 4.13 -4.15 16.14
CA PRO A 52 4.57 -3.95 14.76
C PRO A 52 4.19 -5.16 13.92
N VAL A 53 3.64 -4.91 12.74
CA VAL A 53 3.41 -5.95 11.75
C VAL A 53 4.76 -6.27 11.09
N ASP A 54 5.15 -7.54 11.12
CA ASP A 54 6.39 -7.98 10.47
C ASP A 54 6.18 -8.03 8.94
N PRO A 55 6.94 -7.26 8.14
CA PRO A 55 6.81 -7.25 6.68
C PRO A 55 7.20 -8.56 5.99
N GLN A 56 7.86 -9.50 6.69
CA GLN A 56 8.17 -10.83 6.15
C GLN A 56 7.12 -11.88 6.51
N SER A 57 6.21 -11.56 7.43
CA SER A 57 5.13 -12.46 7.82
C SER A 57 3.98 -12.36 6.83
N HIS A 58 3.43 -13.52 6.43
CA HIS A 58 2.31 -13.60 5.48
C HIS A 58 0.95 -13.84 6.17
N GLU A 59 0.95 -13.98 7.50
CA GLU A 59 -0.24 -14.25 8.30
C GLU A 59 -0.34 -13.24 9.44
N LEU A 60 -1.52 -12.65 9.63
CA LEU A 60 -1.79 -11.68 10.67
C LEU A 60 -2.58 -12.33 11.82
N ILE A 61 -2.14 -12.11 13.05
CA ILE A 61 -2.78 -12.65 14.27
C ILE A 61 -3.90 -11.73 14.77
N HIS A 62 -3.82 -10.44 14.45
CA HIS A 62 -4.80 -9.42 14.81
C HIS A 62 -5.16 -8.58 13.58
N ASN A 63 -6.14 -7.70 13.72
CA ASN A 63 -6.55 -6.76 12.66
C ASN A 63 -5.86 -5.40 12.86
N PRO A 64 -4.69 -5.14 12.25
CA PRO A 64 -4.00 -3.86 12.36
C PRO A 64 -4.77 -2.75 11.63
N THR A 65 -4.42 -1.50 11.92
CA THR A 65 -4.95 -0.35 11.18
C THR A 65 -4.25 -0.21 9.81
N TYR A 66 -4.87 0.55 8.89
CA TYR A 66 -4.30 0.80 7.57
C TYR A 66 -2.90 1.43 7.64
N GLU A 67 -2.72 2.40 8.53
CA GLU A 67 -1.44 3.13 8.68
C GLU A 67 -0.31 2.21 9.15
N GLU A 68 -0.62 1.25 10.02
CA GLU A 68 0.36 0.28 10.52
C GLU A 68 0.73 -0.78 9.46
N LEU A 69 -0.25 -1.27 8.70
CA LEU A 69 -0.03 -2.32 7.68
C LEU A 69 0.72 -1.79 6.46
N PHE A 70 0.35 -0.59 5.98
CA PHE A 70 0.93 0.02 4.78
C PHE A 70 2.07 1.00 5.11
N ALA A 71 2.61 0.97 6.33
CA ALA A 71 3.77 1.75 6.71
C ALA A 71 4.98 1.39 5.82
N PRO A 72 5.71 2.38 5.27
CA PRO A 72 6.89 2.11 4.47
C PRO A 72 8.02 1.53 5.33
N SER A 73 8.77 0.57 4.79
CA SER A 73 9.96 0.06 5.44
C SER A 73 11.06 1.14 5.55
N PHE A 74 11.65 1.29 6.72
CA PHE A 74 12.71 2.27 6.97
C PHE A 74 14.09 1.73 6.56
N GLY A 75 14.92 2.60 5.96
CA GLY A 75 16.31 2.32 5.60
C GLY A 75 16.58 2.32 4.09
N PRO A 76 17.85 2.36 3.68
CA PRO A 76 18.21 2.33 2.26
C PRO A 76 17.98 0.94 1.64
N VAL A 77 17.60 0.93 0.36
CA VAL A 77 17.51 -0.31 -0.42
C VAL A 77 18.90 -0.91 -0.61
N ASN A 78 19.02 -2.23 -0.49
CA ASN A 78 20.28 -2.94 -0.67
C ASN A 78 20.79 -2.82 -2.13
N PRO A 79 21.95 -2.18 -2.37
CA PRO A 79 22.47 -1.94 -3.72
C PRO A 79 23.05 -3.20 -4.39
N PHE A 80 23.29 -4.27 -3.64
CA PHE A 80 23.87 -5.52 -4.18
C PHE A 80 22.80 -6.50 -4.70
N LYS A 81 21.52 -6.15 -4.62
CA LYS A 81 20.43 -6.96 -5.17
C LYS A 81 20.12 -6.51 -6.59
N SER A 82 20.03 -7.46 -7.51
CA SER A 82 19.49 -7.18 -8.85
C SER A 82 18.00 -6.85 -8.78
N GLU A 83 17.45 -6.19 -9.81
CA GLU A 83 16.02 -5.88 -9.92
C GLU A 83 15.13 -7.12 -9.72
N LYS A 84 15.50 -8.26 -10.34
CA LYS A 84 14.81 -9.56 -10.19
C LYS A 84 14.90 -10.17 -8.78
N GLN A 85 15.85 -9.72 -7.97
CA GLN A 85 15.99 -10.14 -6.58
C GLN A 85 15.27 -9.20 -5.61
N LEU A 86 15.08 -7.94 -6.00
CA LEU A 86 14.27 -6.97 -5.26
C LEU A 86 12.76 -7.19 -5.48
N ALA A 87 12.37 -7.67 -6.66
CA ALA A 87 10.98 -7.96 -6.96
C ALA A 87 10.38 -9.03 -6.01
N PRO A 88 9.13 -8.84 -5.53
CA PRO A 88 8.44 -9.82 -4.71
C PRO A 88 8.21 -11.09 -5.53
N LYS A 89 8.61 -12.25 -4.98
CA LYS A 89 8.51 -13.53 -5.68
C LYS A 89 8.32 -14.69 -4.71
N ASN A 90 7.49 -15.64 -5.12
CA ASN A 90 7.28 -16.93 -4.46
C ASN A 90 7.94 -18.07 -5.27
N THR A 91 8.06 -17.88 -6.59
CA THR A 91 8.73 -18.79 -7.51
C THR A 91 10.01 -18.17 -8.08
N LEU A 92 10.83 -18.94 -8.78
CA LEU A 92 12.08 -18.44 -9.37
C LEU A 92 11.84 -17.25 -10.33
N THR A 93 10.71 -17.27 -11.04
CA THR A 93 10.39 -16.32 -12.12
C THR A 93 9.44 -15.21 -11.70
N GLY A 94 8.74 -15.33 -10.57
CA GLY A 94 7.80 -14.31 -10.14
C GLY A 94 6.90 -14.74 -8.98
N TYR A 95 5.80 -14.00 -8.82
CA TYR A 95 4.80 -14.24 -7.80
C TYR A 95 3.60 -14.98 -8.40
N VAL A 96 3.12 -16.01 -7.70
CA VAL A 96 1.97 -16.81 -8.11
C VAL A 96 1.07 -16.97 -6.89
N GLU A 97 -0.18 -16.57 -7.06
CA GLU A 97 -1.26 -16.69 -6.07
C GLU A 97 -2.51 -17.27 -6.72
N GLU A 98 -3.35 -17.92 -5.91
CA GLU A 98 -4.61 -18.48 -6.39
C GLU A 98 -5.64 -17.36 -6.56
N ALA A 99 -6.02 -17.09 -7.80
CA ALA A 99 -7.04 -16.10 -8.13
C ALA A 99 -8.40 -16.75 -8.40
N HIS A 100 -9.47 -16.16 -7.86
CA HIS A 100 -10.84 -16.59 -8.10
C HIS A 100 -11.48 -15.74 -9.20
N VAL A 101 -11.29 -16.15 -10.46
CA VAL A 101 -11.86 -15.48 -11.63
C VAL A 101 -13.07 -16.25 -12.17
N ASN A 102 -14.08 -15.53 -12.67
CA ASN A 102 -15.20 -16.16 -13.35
C ASN A 102 -14.70 -16.78 -14.68
N LYS A 103 -14.90 -18.09 -14.86
CA LYS A 103 -14.51 -18.84 -16.07
C LYS A 103 -15.00 -18.19 -17.36
N PHE A 104 -16.24 -17.68 -17.38
CA PHE A 104 -16.79 -17.02 -18.56
C PHE A 104 -16.08 -15.71 -18.86
N ALA A 105 -15.81 -14.89 -17.83
CA ALA A 105 -15.11 -13.63 -18.00
C ALA A 105 -13.68 -13.84 -18.49
N PHE A 106 -12.96 -14.81 -17.92
CA PHE A 106 -11.62 -15.17 -18.35
C PHE A 106 -11.60 -15.61 -19.82
N GLU A 107 -12.46 -16.56 -20.18
CA GLU A 107 -12.50 -17.11 -21.53
C GLU A 107 -12.86 -16.03 -22.56
N ASN A 108 -13.81 -15.14 -22.26
CA ASN A 108 -14.16 -14.05 -23.17
C ASN A 108 -13.00 -13.08 -23.38
N GLN A 109 -12.29 -12.68 -22.32
CA GLN A 109 -11.13 -11.78 -22.45
C GLN A 109 -9.98 -12.47 -23.17
N HIS A 110 -9.73 -13.74 -22.89
CA HIS A 110 -8.74 -14.55 -23.60
C HIS A 110 -9.04 -14.60 -25.11
N ARG A 111 -10.31 -14.80 -25.47
CA ARG A 111 -10.73 -14.88 -26.86
C ARG A 111 -10.66 -13.54 -27.57
N THR A 112 -11.14 -12.50 -26.93
CA THR A 112 -11.07 -11.11 -27.44
C THR A 112 -9.62 -10.76 -27.75
N PHE A 113 -8.67 -11.13 -26.88
CA PHE A 113 -7.24 -10.92 -27.15
C PHE A 113 -6.74 -11.72 -28.36
N MET A 114 -7.14 -12.97 -28.50
CA MET A 114 -6.71 -13.82 -29.61
C MET A 114 -7.33 -13.41 -30.95
N THR A 115 -8.56 -12.87 -30.94
CA THR A 115 -9.30 -12.47 -32.15
C THR A 115 -8.97 -11.03 -32.57
N TYR A 116 -8.97 -10.09 -31.64
CA TYR A 116 -8.85 -8.66 -31.91
C TYR A 116 -7.53 -8.03 -31.41
N GLY A 117 -6.70 -8.77 -30.69
CA GLY A 117 -5.41 -8.27 -30.21
C GLY A 117 -5.49 -7.35 -28.98
N TYR A 118 -6.65 -7.24 -28.34
CA TYR A 118 -6.83 -6.43 -27.12
C TYR A 118 -7.66 -7.16 -26.05
N ALA A 119 -7.41 -6.82 -24.78
CA ALA A 119 -8.19 -7.28 -23.64
C ALA A 119 -8.05 -6.34 -22.44
N ALA A 120 -8.92 -6.51 -21.44
CA ALA A 120 -8.77 -5.82 -20.17
C ALA A 120 -7.60 -6.40 -19.36
N ASP A 121 -6.82 -5.54 -18.71
CA ASP A 121 -5.74 -5.93 -17.80
C ASP A 121 -6.31 -6.70 -16.59
N PRO A 122 -5.87 -7.95 -16.34
CA PRO A 122 -6.29 -8.72 -15.17
C PRO A 122 -5.54 -8.34 -13.88
N SER A 123 -4.62 -7.36 -13.91
CA SER A 123 -3.84 -6.94 -12.75
C SER A 123 -4.69 -6.31 -11.64
N VAL A 124 -4.39 -6.68 -10.38
CA VAL A 124 -5.11 -6.20 -9.19
C VAL A 124 -4.69 -4.78 -8.81
N GLU A 125 -3.43 -4.39 -9.05
CA GLU A 125 -2.89 -3.06 -8.72
C GLU A 125 -3.11 -2.02 -9.85
N GLY A 126 -4.13 -2.23 -10.68
CA GLY A 126 -4.44 -1.41 -11.86
C GLY A 126 -5.20 -0.11 -11.59
N GLY A 127 -5.54 0.23 -10.34
CA GLY A 127 -6.43 1.37 -10.05
C GLY A 127 -7.86 1.20 -10.61
N ALA A 128 -8.72 2.20 -10.42
CA ALA A 128 -10.12 2.15 -10.86
C ALA A 128 -10.31 2.19 -12.39
N ASP A 129 -9.28 2.63 -13.11
CA ASP A 129 -9.30 2.67 -14.57
C ASP A 129 -8.87 1.30 -15.10
N ARG A 130 -9.81 0.59 -15.73
CA ARG A 130 -9.55 -0.67 -16.43
C ARG A 130 -8.55 -0.41 -17.56
N ARG A 131 -7.28 -0.67 -17.28
CA ARG A 131 -6.20 -0.55 -18.27
C ARG A 131 -6.44 -1.57 -19.37
N LEU A 132 -6.28 -1.15 -20.61
CA LEU A 132 -6.32 -2.03 -21.77
C LEU A 132 -4.91 -2.59 -22.01
N VAL A 133 -4.83 -3.88 -22.32
CA VAL A 133 -3.61 -4.54 -22.78
C VAL A 133 -3.80 -4.92 -24.24
N GLY A 134 -2.80 -4.61 -25.06
CA GLY A 134 -2.77 -4.95 -26.48
C GLY A 134 -2.92 -3.74 -27.39
N GLU A 135 -3.51 -3.96 -28.56
CA GLU A 135 -3.65 -2.96 -29.60
C GLU A 135 -4.82 -2.01 -29.31
N THR A 136 -4.53 -0.72 -29.13
CA THR A 136 -5.54 0.30 -28.84
C THR A 136 -6.35 0.68 -30.07
N GLU A 137 -5.76 0.58 -31.26
CA GLU A 137 -6.41 0.96 -32.53
C GLU A 137 -7.60 0.03 -32.81
N SER A 138 -7.38 -1.28 -32.76
CA SER A 138 -8.44 -2.28 -32.94
C SER A 138 -9.54 -2.20 -31.87
N MET A 139 -9.24 -1.73 -30.66
CA MET A 139 -10.26 -1.45 -29.64
C MET A 139 -11.17 -0.28 -30.07
N THR A 140 -10.58 0.81 -30.58
CA THR A 140 -11.36 1.98 -31.01
C THR A 140 -12.24 1.69 -32.23
N GLU A 141 -11.76 0.84 -33.14
CA GLU A 141 -12.51 0.43 -34.33
C GLU A 141 -13.69 -0.48 -34.00
N ASN A 142 -13.53 -1.37 -33.01
CA ASN A 142 -14.55 -2.33 -32.59
C ASN A 142 -15.37 -1.88 -31.37
N GLU A 143 -15.27 -0.60 -30.98
CA GLU A 143 -15.97 0.01 -29.84
C GLU A 143 -15.83 -0.75 -28.50
N GLY A 144 -14.76 -1.54 -28.34
CA GLY A 144 -14.52 -2.37 -27.16
C GLY A 144 -15.40 -3.62 -27.02
N GLU A 145 -15.96 -4.12 -28.12
CA GLU A 145 -16.76 -5.35 -28.12
C GLU A 145 -15.93 -6.60 -27.76
N VAL A 146 -16.44 -7.40 -26.83
CA VAL A 146 -15.83 -8.68 -26.45
C VAL A 146 -16.34 -9.81 -27.34
N ASP A 147 -15.45 -10.70 -27.76
CA ASP A 147 -15.83 -11.86 -28.57
C ASP A 147 -16.57 -12.90 -27.70
N LEU A 148 -17.90 -12.87 -27.76
CA LEU A 148 -18.78 -13.83 -27.09
C LEU A 148 -19.01 -15.10 -27.91
N ASN A 149 -18.60 -15.11 -29.19
CA ASN A 149 -18.85 -16.23 -30.07
C ASN A 149 -17.81 -17.33 -29.86
N ILE A 150 -18.26 -18.49 -29.39
CA ILE A 150 -17.41 -19.70 -29.25
C ILE A 150 -16.90 -20.19 -30.62
N CYS A 151 -17.59 -19.86 -31.70
CA CYS A 151 -17.39 -20.46 -33.02
C CYS A 151 -16.54 -19.64 -34.00
N THR A 152 -15.92 -18.55 -33.56
CA THR A 152 -15.14 -17.64 -34.43
C THR A 152 -13.72 -18.14 -34.71
N TYR A 153 -13.27 -19.27 -34.13
CA TYR A 153 -11.91 -19.78 -34.31
C TYR A 153 -11.76 -20.76 -35.48
N PRO A 154 -10.89 -20.48 -36.47
CA PRO A 154 -10.57 -21.42 -37.53
C PRO A 154 -9.62 -22.55 -37.09
N PHE A 155 -8.94 -22.44 -35.94
CA PHE A 155 -7.81 -23.31 -35.58
C PHE A 155 -8.07 -24.37 -34.50
N PHE A 156 -9.22 -24.35 -33.82
CA PHE A 156 -9.50 -25.32 -32.76
C PHE A 156 -10.90 -25.92 -32.88
N LYS A 157 -10.98 -27.15 -33.40
CA LYS A 157 -12.17 -28.00 -33.27
C LYS A 157 -12.27 -28.50 -31.82
N TYR A 158 -12.80 -27.68 -30.91
CA TYR A 158 -13.18 -28.16 -29.59
C TYR A 158 -14.68 -28.49 -29.55
N SER A 159 -14.98 -29.75 -29.22
CA SER A 159 -16.31 -30.17 -28.79
C SER A 159 -16.41 -29.93 -27.29
N LEU A 160 -17.08 -28.86 -26.87
CA LEU A 160 -17.41 -28.66 -25.47
C LEU A 160 -18.67 -29.46 -25.13
N THR A 161 -18.49 -30.60 -24.45
CA THR A 161 -19.59 -31.34 -23.80
C THR A 161 -19.78 -30.78 -22.40
N TYR A 162 -20.83 -30.00 -22.20
CA TYR A 162 -21.29 -29.58 -20.88
C TYR A 162 -22.17 -30.68 -20.23
N PRO A 163 -22.28 -30.74 -18.89
CA PRO A 163 -23.16 -31.69 -18.20
C PRO A 163 -24.65 -31.40 -18.40
N THR A 164 -25.00 -30.25 -18.98
CA THR A 164 -26.33 -29.97 -19.50
C THR A 164 -26.33 -30.21 -21.01
N ASN A 165 -27.39 -30.87 -21.50
CA ASN A 165 -27.56 -31.43 -22.83
C ASN A 165 -27.66 -30.35 -23.94
N THR A 166 -26.63 -29.55 -24.10
CA THR A 166 -26.53 -28.50 -25.11
C THR A 166 -25.15 -28.59 -25.73
N SER A 167 -25.04 -29.41 -26.77
CA SER A 167 -23.85 -29.48 -27.61
C SER A 167 -23.84 -28.27 -28.53
N ILE A 168 -22.95 -27.32 -28.29
CA ILE A 168 -22.67 -26.23 -29.23
C ILE A 168 -21.73 -26.81 -30.28
N LYS A 169 -22.28 -27.19 -31.44
CA LYS A 169 -21.49 -27.57 -32.61
C LYS A 169 -21.15 -26.30 -33.38
N CYS A 170 -19.87 -25.94 -33.41
CA CYS A 170 -19.35 -24.99 -34.38
C CYS A 170 -19.13 -25.74 -35.69
N LEU A 171 -19.76 -25.27 -36.78
CA LEU A 171 -19.66 -25.84 -38.13
C LEU A 171 -18.36 -25.43 -38.81
#